data_AF-A0A833JER8-F1
#
_entry.id   AF-A0A833JER8-F1
#
_cell.length_a   1.000
_cell.length_b   1.000
_cell.length_c   1.000
_cell.angle_alpha   90.00
_cell.angle_beta   90.00
_cell.angle_gamma   90.00
#
_symmetry.space_group_name_H-M   'P 1'
#
loop_
_entity.id
_entity.type
_entity.pdbx_description
1 polymer ?
#
loop_
_entity_poly.entity_id
_entity_poly.type
_entity_poly.pdbx_seq_one_letter_code
_entity_poly.pdbx_strand_id
1 'polypeptide(L)' 'MFIKDAKLTDDGSVKNFKKWSNSEFFGKGQGQILSIDKIENDGKTVFAEFKSAELGTFDTFWKFTIENEKISILEVGVVK' A
#
# COMPACT_ATOMS: atom_id res chain seq x y z
N MET A 1 2.29 -3.48 -13.22
CA MET A 1 0.95 -3.05 -13.73
C MET A 1 -0.11 -3.88 -13.01
N PHE A 2 -1.30 -3.32 -12.73
CA PHE A 2 -2.41 -4.05 -12.08
C PHE A 2 -3.29 -4.77 -13.10
N ILE A 3 -3.94 -5.87 -12.69
CA ILE A 3 -5.07 -6.42 -13.46
C ILE A 3 -6.28 -5.47 -13.37
N LYS A 4 -7.26 -5.63 -14.28
CA LYS A 4 -8.45 -4.76 -14.37
C LYS A 4 -9.22 -4.69 -13.04
N ASP A 5 -9.39 -5.83 -12.39
CA ASP A 5 -10.21 -5.99 -11.19
C ASP A 5 -9.36 -6.33 -9.96
N ALA A 6 -8.17 -5.72 -9.87
CA ALA A 6 -7.27 -5.93 -8.75
C ALA A 6 -7.94 -5.53 -7.43
N LYS A 7 -7.74 -6.32 -6.38
CA LYS A 7 -8.27 -6.05 -5.06
C LYS A 7 -7.29 -5.21 -4.26
N LEU A 8 -7.82 -4.30 -3.45
CA LEU A 8 -7.07 -3.52 -2.48
C LEU A 8 -7.69 -3.69 -1.11
N THR A 9 -6.88 -3.97 -0.10
CA THR A 9 -7.27 -3.85 1.31
C THR A 9 -6.36 -2.88 2.03
N ASP A 10 -6.95 -2.09 2.93
CA ASP A 10 -6.29 -1.14 3.81
C ASP A 10 -6.69 -1.47 5.25
N ASP A 11 -5.72 -1.90 6.05
CA ASP A 11 -5.92 -2.50 7.39
C ASP A 11 -7.00 -3.60 7.39
N GLY A 12 -6.97 -4.45 6.35
CA GLY A 12 -7.92 -5.55 6.15
C GLY A 12 -9.29 -5.14 5.60
N SER A 13 -9.58 -3.84 5.45
CA SER A 13 -10.83 -3.35 4.86
C SER A 13 -10.71 -3.22 3.35
N VAL A 14 -11.64 -3.81 2.58
CA VAL A 14 -11.67 -3.68 1.12
C VAL A 14 -11.88 -2.23 0.70
N LYS A 15 -11.03 -1.74 -0.20
CA LYS A 15 -11.10 -0.38 -0.77
C LYS A 15 -11.16 -0.41 -2.29
N ASN A 16 -11.71 0.65 -2.86
CA ASN A 16 -11.55 0.90 -4.29
C ASN A 16 -10.17 1.53 -4.53
N PHE A 17 -9.33 0.88 -5.35
CA PHE A 17 -7.95 1.30 -5.60
C PHE A 17 -7.83 2.77 -6.00
N LYS A 18 -8.54 3.21 -7.05
CA LYS A 18 -8.40 4.58 -7.59
C LYS A 18 -8.84 5.65 -6.59
N LYS A 19 -9.93 5.40 -5.85
CA LYS A 19 -10.41 6.35 -4.84
C LYS A 19 -9.43 6.42 -3.66
N TRP A 20 -8.97 5.27 -3.19
CA TRP A 20 -8.04 5.19 -2.08
C TRP A 20 -6.69 5.82 -2.43
N SER A 21 -6.07 5.44 -3.55
CA SER A 21 -4.77 5.99 -3.95
C SER A 21 -4.81 7.51 -4.15
N ASN A 22 -5.91 8.01 -4.72
CA ASN A 22 -6.11 9.46 -4.87
C ASN A 22 -6.25 10.17 -3.53
N SER A 23 -6.96 9.58 -2.56
CA SER A 23 -7.13 10.18 -1.24
C SER A 23 -5.83 10.13 -0.44
N GLU A 24 -5.16 8.98 -0.44
CA GLU A 24 -4.00 8.69 0.41
C GLU A 24 -2.78 9.48 -0.03
N PHE A 25 -2.45 9.48 -1.32
CA PHE A 25 -1.22 10.10 -1.82
C PHE A 25 -1.40 11.53 -2.31
N PHE A 26 -2.52 11.83 -2.97
CA PHE A 26 -2.72 13.11 -3.67
C PHE A 26 -3.77 14.02 -3.00
N GLY A 27 -4.55 13.46 -2.09
CA GLY A 27 -5.68 14.10 -1.45
C GLY A 27 -5.35 14.52 -0.03
N LYS A 28 -6.22 14.15 0.90
CA LYS A 28 -6.09 14.54 2.31
C LYS A 28 -4.91 13.88 3.00
N GLY A 29 -4.57 12.65 2.62
CA GLY A 29 -3.48 11.90 3.25
C GLY A 29 -2.10 12.50 2.92
N GLN A 30 -1.93 13.12 1.75
CA GLN A 30 -0.63 13.63 1.26
C GLN A 30 0.54 12.66 1.51
N GLY A 31 0.24 11.37 1.34
CA GLY A 31 1.06 10.24 1.71
C GLY A 31 2.42 10.22 1.03
N GLN A 32 3.48 9.94 1.80
CA GLN A 32 4.84 9.81 1.29
C GLN A 32 5.55 8.64 1.96
N ILE A 33 6.18 7.77 1.16
CA ILE A 33 7.16 6.80 1.66
C ILE A 33 8.45 7.56 1.94
N LEU A 34 8.92 7.54 3.19
CA LEU A 34 10.16 8.21 3.62
C LEU A 34 11.37 7.29 3.48
N SER A 35 11.23 6.03 3.92
CA SER A 35 12.25 4.99 3.80
C SER A 35 11.61 3.64 3.48
N ILE A 36 12.43 2.72 2.96
CA ILE A 36 12.10 1.29 2.89
C ILE A 36 13.04 0.60 3.86
N ASP A 37 12.47 -0.01 4.90
CA ASP A 37 13.24 -0.60 6.00
C ASP A 37 13.54 -2.07 5.75
N LYS A 38 12.59 -2.77 5.10
CA LYS A 38 12.71 -4.20 4.83
C LYS A 38 11.96 -4.62 3.58
N ILE A 39 12.53 -5.58 2.86
CA ILE A 39 11.89 -6.26 1.73
C ILE A 39 11.96 -7.77 1.98
N GLU A 40 10.83 -8.45 1.83
CA GLU A 40 10.67 -9.89 2.06
C GLU A 40 9.87 -10.58 0.94
N ASN A 41 9.74 -11.91 1.03
CA ASN A 41 8.90 -12.72 0.16
C ASN A 41 9.22 -12.54 -1.33
N ASP A 42 10.50 -12.53 -1.67
CA ASP A 42 11.02 -12.27 -3.02
C ASP A 42 10.55 -10.93 -3.58
N GLY A 43 10.55 -9.88 -2.76
CA GLY A 43 10.12 -8.54 -3.17
C GLY A 43 8.61 -8.31 -3.11
N LYS A 44 7.83 -9.29 -2.65
CA LYS A 44 6.37 -9.21 -2.58
C LYS A 44 5.86 -8.60 -1.28
N THR A 45 6.72 -8.30 -0.32
CA THR A 45 6.36 -7.61 0.90
C THR A 45 7.39 -6.53 1.20
N VAL A 46 6.93 -5.30 1.36
CA VAL A 46 7.77 -4.13 1.63
C VAL A 46 7.29 -3.51 2.93
N PHE A 47 8.24 -3.23 3.82
CA PHE A 47 8.02 -2.48 5.05
C PHE A 47 8.67 -1.11 4.89
N ALA A 48 7.94 -0.07 5.23
CA ALA A 48 8.33 1.30 4.96
C ALA A 48 7.79 2.27 6.01
N GLU A 49 8.62 3.23 6.41
CA GLU A 49 8.19 4.43 7.11
C GLU A 49 7.35 5.30 6.16
N PHE A 50 6.10 5.56 6.55
CA PHE A 50 5.14 6.32 5.78
C PHE A 50 4.69 7.56 6.53
N LYS A 51 4.65 8.68 5.83
CA LYS A 51 4.14 9.96 6.34
C LYS A 51 2.79 10.27 5.73
N SER A 52 1.80 10.48 6.60
CA SER A 52 0.48 11.01 6.28
C SER A 52 0.30 12.38 6.93
N ALA A 53 -0.33 13.31 6.21
CA ALA A 53 -0.73 14.59 6.77
C ALA A 53 -1.82 14.46 7.85
N GLU A 54 -2.67 13.42 7.79
CA GLU A 54 -3.75 13.21 8.75
C GLU A 54 -3.29 12.41 9.98
N LEU A 55 -2.37 11.45 9.80
CA LEU A 55 -2.02 10.47 10.83
C LEU A 55 -0.57 10.61 11.35
N GLY A 56 0.25 11.49 10.76
CA GLY A 56 1.66 11.62 11.10
C GLY A 56 2.53 10.55 10.43
N THR A 57 3.66 10.22 11.04
CA THR A 57 4.61 9.23 10.51
C THR A 57 4.47 7.90 11.25
N PHE A 58 4.40 6.79 10.51
CA PHE A 58 4.23 5.44 11.05
C PHE A 58 4.74 4.37 10.09
N ASP A 59 5.02 3.18 10.62
CA ASP A 59 5.50 2.05 9.84
C ASP A 59 4.33 1.35 9.13
N THR A 60 4.51 1.05 7.85
CA THR A 60 3.52 0.37 7.01
C THR A 60 4.08 -0.88 6.38
N PHE A 61 3.21 -1.82 6.05
CA PHE A 61 3.52 -2.93 5.15
C PHE A 61 2.74 -2.78 3.84
N TRP A 62 3.35 -3.24 2.76
CA TRP A 62 2.79 -3.28 1.41
C TRP A 62 3.05 -4.67 0.84
N LYS A 63 1.98 -5.44 0.64
CA LYS A 63 2.05 -6.81 0.17
C LYS A 63 1.37 -6.98 -1.17
N PHE A 64 2.09 -7.61 -2.10
CA PHE A 64 1.69 -7.76 -3.49
C PHE A 64 1.44 -9.23 -3.81
N THR A 65 0.26 -9.55 -4.32
CA THR A 65 0.01 -10.81 -5.01
C THR A 65 0.15 -10.59 -6.50
N ILE A 66 0.98 -11.40 -7.15
CA ILE A 66 1.33 -11.27 -8.57
C ILE A 66 0.82 -12.50 -9.32
N GLU A 67 0.04 -12.27 -10.37
CA GLU A 67 -0.49 -13.29 -11.29
C GLU A 67 -0.15 -12.86 -12.71
N ASN A 68 0.50 -13.75 -13.49
CA ASN A 68 0.90 -13.46 -14.87
C ASN A 68 1.61 -12.08 -15.01
N GLU A 69 2.58 -11.83 -14.13
CA GLU A 69 3.39 -10.60 -14.08
C GLU A 69 2.61 -9.31 -13.74
N LYS A 70 1.34 -9.44 -13.33
CA LYS A 70 0.49 -8.31 -12.94
C LYS A 70 0.04 -8.43 -11.50
N ILE A 71 -0.15 -7.29 -10.84
CA ILE A 71 -0.63 -7.27 -9.46
C ILE A 71 -2.13 -7.58 -9.46
N SER A 72 -2.52 -8.66 -8.79
CA SER A 72 -3.91 -9.08 -8.59
C SER A 72 -4.48 -8.60 -7.25
N ILE A 73 -3.64 -8.51 -6.22
CA ILE A 73 -4.01 -8.01 -4.89
C ILE A 73 -2.91 -7.11 -4.35
N LEU A 74 -3.30 -5.96 -3.81
CA LEU A 74 -2.47 -5.13 -2.96
C LEU A 74 -3.09 -5.10 -1.55
N GLU A 75 -2.30 -5.47 -0.56
CA GLU A 75 -2.67 -5.34 0.85
C GLU A 75 -1.74 -4.29 1.47
N VAL A 76 -2.33 -3.28 2.11
CA VAL A 76 -1.59 -2.26 2.85
C VAL A 76 -2.13 -2.15 4.27
N GLY A 77 -1.29 -1.71 5.18
CA GLY A 77 -1.70 -1.43 6.54
C GLY A 77 -0.55 -0.99 7.42
N VAL A 78 -0.91 -0.62 8.65
CA VAL A 78 0.05 -0.23 9.68
C VAL A 78 0.72 -1.48 10.25
N VAL A 79 2.04 -1.44 10.46
CA VAL A 79 2.74 -2.47 11.23
C VAL A 79 2.35 -2.33 12.70
N LYS A 80 1.92 -3.43 13.32
CA LYS A 80 1.54 -3.48 14.74
C LYS A 80 2.61 -4.17 15.58
#